data_AF-A0A3B1D7T2-F1
#
_entry.id   AF-A0A3B1D7T2-F1
#
_cell.length_a   1.000
_cell.length_b   1.000
_cell.length_c   1.000
_cell.angle_alpha   90.00
_cell.angle_beta   90.00
_cell.angle_gamma   90.00
#
_symmetry.space_group_name_H-M   'P 1'
#
loop_
_entity.id
_entity.type
_entity.pdbx_description
1 polymer ?
#
loop_
_entity_poly.entity_id
_entity_poly.type
_entity_poly.pdbx_seq_one_letter_code
_entity_poly.pdbx_strand_id
1 'polypeptide(L)'
;MTLNQFSRTVLTVFALTFILTGVAQGAENTLNQLLLAKQALEKKHGIKTLECFPFIKKIGFTEDQIPLIKNCLTGTRTLREALGKVPTADLRDIGISDRFMRTGGFHSVLVPWDASKDKMVQFLQQQMGGAEKKQFLDKIHALKRAIAKKINVRDLYCNLRISNEQCYAGYQSLAKIEVAGFLKKMKWQEIAISDKHVQQKDPYILALGFDNSSEEMLQLLGQDVEKIWASRKNGYEKIQAQYGQAYKERLQLENFFCASDLSLKECQQGALNLFQASENEGLQEKFWGQVTVVRFNTLIQDDFNATLRYDLPAKKIIRHFSKKPSRQEATQNTIMAEKQEGRSKNNHAGLRGVCDLDGLGSALCARAFENFINFLKKNRDYQVAQPFSNLMFVDGRQLARVNFALNSSSRDTYIYVDADTSFSGLEIYLGIFKKIDEKQ
;
A
#
# COMPACT_ATOMS: atom_id res chain seq x y z
N MET A 1 -13.22 -6.70 54.05
CA MET A 1 -12.20 -7.48 53.30
C MET A 1 -12.47 -7.30 51.81
N THR A 2 -12.25 -6.10 51.26
CA THR A 2 -12.58 -5.77 49.86
C THR A 2 -11.80 -4.51 49.45
N LEU A 3 -10.48 -4.66 49.24
CA LEU A 3 -9.65 -3.59 48.66
C LEU A 3 -8.59 -4.10 47.68
N ASN A 4 -8.70 -5.35 47.21
CA ASN A 4 -7.62 -6.02 46.45
C ASN A 4 -7.94 -6.38 44.99
N GLN A 5 -9.16 -6.14 44.50
CA GLN A 5 -9.52 -6.45 43.10
C GLN A 5 -9.44 -5.25 42.15
N PHE A 6 -9.66 -4.02 42.63
CA PHE A 6 -9.57 -2.82 41.77
C PHE A 6 -8.12 -2.43 41.41
N SER A 7 -7.15 -2.77 42.26
CA SER A 7 -5.74 -2.44 42.02
C SER A 7 -5.10 -3.31 40.93
N ARG A 8 -5.49 -4.59 40.82
CA ARG A 8 -4.90 -5.54 39.86
C ARG A 8 -5.27 -5.23 38.40
N THR A 9 -6.52 -4.85 38.11
CA THR A 9 -6.99 -4.53 36.75
C THR A 9 -6.41 -3.21 36.25
N VAL A 10 -6.27 -2.22 37.14
CA VAL A 10 -5.64 -0.93 36.80
C VAL A 10 -4.13 -1.09 36.60
N LEU A 11 -3.46 -1.94 37.40
CA LEU A 11 -2.02 -2.24 37.21
C LEU A 11 -1.74 -3.04 35.92
N THR A 12 -2.58 -4.00 35.52
CA THR A 12 -2.37 -4.79 34.29
C THR A 12 -2.58 -3.95 33.04
N VAL A 13 -3.59 -3.08 33.04
CA VAL A 13 -3.80 -2.13 31.94
C VAL A 13 -2.63 -1.14 31.85
N PHE A 14 -2.16 -0.60 32.99
CA PHE A 14 -1.00 0.29 33.01
C PHE A 14 0.29 -0.41 32.57
N ALA A 15 0.56 -1.64 33.04
CA ALA A 15 1.74 -2.41 32.66
C ALA A 15 1.75 -2.74 31.16
N LEU A 16 0.62 -3.15 30.56
CA LEU A 16 0.55 -3.37 29.11
C LEU A 16 0.75 -2.07 28.31
N THR A 17 0.20 -0.94 28.76
CA THR A 17 0.45 0.36 28.08
C THR A 17 1.90 0.83 28.23
N PHE A 18 2.54 0.62 29.39
CA PHE A 18 3.91 1.06 29.63
C PHE A 18 4.92 0.21 28.84
N ILE A 19 4.67 -1.11 28.75
CA ILE A 19 5.45 -2.03 27.91
C ILE A 19 5.30 -1.63 26.43
N LEU A 20 4.10 -1.30 25.94
CA LEU A 20 3.92 -0.87 24.54
C LEU A 20 4.56 0.51 24.22
N THR A 21 4.68 1.42 25.19
CA THR A 21 5.35 2.72 24.97
C THR A 21 6.87 2.63 24.96
N GLY A 22 7.47 1.79 25.81
CA GLY A 22 8.92 1.57 25.84
C GLY A 22 9.41 0.66 24.71
N VAL A 23 8.63 -0.36 24.34
CA VAL A 23 9.04 -1.38 23.37
C VAL A 23 8.87 -0.94 21.91
N ALA A 24 8.08 0.12 21.65
CA ALA A 24 8.03 0.76 20.33
C ALA A 24 9.39 1.38 19.90
N GLN A 25 10.35 1.52 20.82
CA GLN A 25 11.73 1.92 20.55
C GLN A 25 12.71 0.73 20.47
N GLY A 26 12.29 -0.48 20.84
CA GLY A 26 13.15 -1.67 20.88
C GLY A 26 13.20 -2.48 19.57
N ALA A 27 12.25 -2.26 18.65
CA ALA A 27 12.27 -2.92 17.35
C ALA A 27 13.29 -2.25 16.42
N GLU A 28 14.20 -3.04 15.85
CA GLU A 28 15.32 -2.56 15.03
C GLU A 28 14.86 -1.79 13.79
N ASN A 29 13.96 -2.39 13.00
CA ASN A 29 13.58 -1.87 11.68
C ASN A 29 12.31 -1.00 11.69
N THR A 30 12.24 -0.10 10.70
CA THR A 30 11.15 0.90 10.61
C THR A 30 9.77 0.25 10.43
N LEU A 31 9.66 -0.83 9.64
CA LEU A 31 8.42 -1.59 9.49
C LEU A 31 7.94 -2.18 10.83
N ASN A 32 8.83 -2.83 11.58
CA ASN A 32 8.49 -3.42 12.88
C ASN A 32 8.01 -2.33 13.86
N GLN A 33 8.66 -1.17 13.88
CA GLN A 33 8.24 -0.02 14.69
C GLN A 33 6.87 0.52 14.25
N LEU A 34 6.60 0.59 12.94
CA LEU A 34 5.30 0.99 12.38
C LEU A 34 4.19 0.01 12.79
N LEU A 35 4.44 -1.29 12.74
CA LEU A 35 3.46 -2.33 13.14
C LEU A 35 3.08 -2.20 14.62
N LEU A 36 4.06 -1.99 15.51
CA LEU A 36 3.79 -1.75 16.94
C LEU A 36 3.05 -0.43 17.16
N ALA A 37 3.43 0.63 16.43
CA ALA A 37 2.74 1.92 16.51
C ALA A 37 1.28 1.79 16.04
N LYS A 38 1.02 1.03 14.97
CA LYS A 38 -0.33 0.74 14.48
C LYS A 38 -1.15 -0.05 15.49
N GLN A 39 -0.59 -1.11 16.09
CA GLN A 39 -1.28 -1.87 17.15
C GLN A 39 -1.65 -0.98 18.34
N ALA A 40 -0.80 -0.04 18.72
CA ALA A 40 -1.11 0.90 19.79
C ALA A 40 -2.24 1.86 19.40
N LEU A 41 -2.24 2.37 18.16
CA LEU A 41 -3.30 3.22 17.62
C LEU A 41 -4.64 2.48 17.53
N GLU A 42 -4.64 1.22 17.11
CA GLU A 42 -5.83 0.34 17.07
C GLU A 42 -6.43 0.17 18.47
N LYS A 43 -5.62 -0.30 19.43
CA LYS A 43 -6.10 -0.60 20.78
C LYS A 43 -6.61 0.64 21.51
N LYS A 44 -5.94 1.78 21.34
CA LYS A 44 -6.26 3.00 22.11
C LYS A 44 -7.30 3.89 21.44
N HIS A 45 -7.34 3.92 20.11
CA HIS A 45 -8.14 4.90 19.36
C HIS A 45 -9.08 4.27 18.32
N GLY A 46 -9.10 2.93 18.19
CA GLY A 46 -10.01 2.24 17.25
C GLY A 46 -9.67 2.43 15.78
N ILE A 47 -8.46 2.90 15.45
CA ILE A 47 -8.02 3.21 14.09
C ILE A 47 -7.78 1.91 13.33
N LYS A 48 -8.66 1.60 12.38
CA LYS A 48 -8.65 0.34 11.61
C LYS A 48 -7.60 0.33 10.52
N THR A 49 -7.37 1.43 9.84
CA THR A 49 -6.37 1.50 8.76
C THR A 49 -5.34 2.60 9.02
N LEU A 50 -4.10 2.30 8.67
CA LEU A 50 -2.99 3.24 8.65
C LEU A 50 -2.20 3.00 7.37
N GLU A 51 -2.25 3.95 6.47
CA GLU A 51 -1.56 3.86 5.19
C GLU A 51 -0.42 4.88 5.15
N CYS A 52 0.76 4.42 4.75
CA CYS A 52 1.93 5.26 4.50
C CYS A 52 1.87 5.80 3.08
N PHE A 53 1.86 7.13 2.96
CA PHE A 53 1.78 7.88 1.71
C PHE A 53 0.72 7.36 0.77
N PRO A 54 -0.55 7.21 1.24
CA PRO A 54 -1.63 6.84 0.34
C PRO A 54 -1.61 7.88 -0.78
N PHE A 55 -1.71 7.39 -2.01
CA PHE A 55 -1.83 8.19 -3.21
C PHE A 55 -0.55 8.78 -3.82
N ILE A 56 0.62 8.56 -3.21
CA ILE A 56 1.89 8.99 -3.82
C ILE A 56 2.08 8.33 -5.18
N LYS A 57 2.35 9.14 -6.20
CA LYS A 57 2.56 8.66 -7.57
C LYS A 57 4.04 8.64 -7.96
N LYS A 58 4.77 9.65 -7.51
CA LYS A 58 6.17 9.89 -7.88
C LYS A 58 7.07 9.56 -6.70
N ILE A 59 7.56 8.33 -6.71
CA ILE A 59 8.55 7.82 -5.77
C ILE A 59 9.94 8.06 -6.35
N GLY A 60 10.15 7.70 -7.62
CA GLY A 60 11.48 7.68 -8.24
C GLY A 60 11.98 6.25 -8.34
N PHE A 61 13.07 5.93 -7.63
CA PHE A 61 13.70 4.61 -7.61
C PHE A 61 13.31 3.78 -6.38
N THR A 62 13.65 2.49 -6.39
CA THR A 62 13.40 1.55 -5.29
C THR A 62 13.86 2.11 -3.94
N GLU A 63 15.06 2.70 -3.89
CA GLU A 63 15.68 3.21 -2.67
C GLU A 63 15.00 4.48 -2.13
N ASP A 64 14.31 5.23 -3.00
CA ASP A 64 13.59 6.45 -2.63
C ASP A 64 12.35 6.15 -1.77
N GLN A 65 11.95 4.88 -1.67
CA GLN A 65 10.89 4.42 -0.76
C GLN A 65 11.34 4.41 0.71
N ILE A 66 12.64 4.20 0.99
CA ILE A 66 13.13 4.05 2.36
C ILE A 66 12.90 5.34 3.18
N PRO A 67 13.24 6.54 2.68
CA PRO A 67 12.91 7.78 3.39
C PRO A 67 11.42 7.97 3.60
N LEU A 68 10.57 7.58 2.65
CA LEU A 68 9.11 7.67 2.80
C LEU A 68 8.62 6.79 3.95
N ILE A 69 9.13 5.56 4.08
CA ILE A 69 8.72 4.67 5.17
C ILE A 69 9.17 5.22 6.53
N LYS A 70 10.37 5.81 6.61
CA LYS A 70 10.84 6.53 7.80
C LYS A 70 9.97 7.73 8.13
N ASN A 71 9.63 8.54 7.14
CA ASN A 71 8.74 9.68 7.30
C ASN A 71 7.36 9.23 7.78
N CYS A 72 6.85 8.11 7.27
CA CYS A 72 5.59 7.54 7.72
C CYS A 72 5.62 7.21 9.23
N LEU A 73 6.71 6.62 9.71
CA LEU A 73 6.89 6.34 11.14
C LEU A 73 6.92 7.62 11.96
N THR A 74 7.63 8.66 11.50
CA THR A 74 7.65 9.98 12.14
C THR A 74 6.23 10.55 12.25
N GLY A 75 5.49 10.60 11.13
CA GLY A 75 4.11 11.08 11.12
C GLY A 75 3.19 10.27 12.03
N THR A 76 3.34 8.94 12.05
CA THR A 76 2.57 8.03 12.91
C THR A 76 2.83 8.29 14.39
N ARG A 77 4.08 8.55 14.78
CA ARG A 77 4.44 8.89 16.16
C ARG A 77 3.84 10.22 16.58
N THR A 78 3.98 11.26 15.76
CA THR A 78 3.41 12.58 16.03
C THR A 78 1.88 12.52 16.13
N LEU A 79 1.24 11.75 15.24
CA LEU A 79 -0.20 11.51 15.27
C LEU A 79 -0.64 10.84 16.58
N ARG A 80 0.09 9.80 17.03
CA ARG A 80 -0.21 9.11 18.29
C ARG A 80 -0.14 10.07 19.48
N GLU A 81 0.84 10.98 19.50
CA GLU A 81 0.92 12.03 20.52
C GLU A 81 -0.24 13.03 20.43
N ALA A 82 -0.61 13.45 19.22
CA ALA A 82 -1.71 14.38 18.99
C ALA A 82 -3.06 13.78 19.43
N LEU A 83 -3.32 12.51 19.10
CA LEU A 83 -4.53 11.79 19.52
C LEU A 83 -4.62 11.61 21.04
N GLY A 84 -3.48 11.59 21.74
CA GLY A 84 -3.45 11.66 23.20
C GLY A 84 -4.07 12.93 23.77
N LYS A 85 -4.12 14.02 22.99
CA LYS A 85 -4.78 15.29 23.34
C LYS A 85 -6.18 15.45 22.72
N VAL A 86 -6.59 14.56 21.82
CA VAL A 86 -7.87 14.62 21.09
C VAL A 86 -8.54 13.22 21.08
N PRO A 87 -8.93 12.68 22.24
CA PRO A 87 -9.35 11.27 22.36
C PRO A 87 -10.70 10.96 21.70
N THR A 88 -11.53 11.97 21.41
CA THR A 88 -12.88 11.81 20.86
C THR A 88 -12.95 11.88 19.34
N ALA A 89 -11.81 11.82 18.65
CA ALA A 89 -11.80 11.82 17.20
C ALA A 89 -12.37 10.49 16.66
N ASP A 90 -13.60 10.52 16.12
CA ASP A 90 -14.24 9.38 15.45
C ASP A 90 -13.57 9.09 14.09
N LEU A 91 -12.36 8.56 14.14
CA LEU A 91 -11.50 8.25 13.01
C LEU A 91 -11.32 6.74 12.90
N ARG A 92 -11.54 6.22 11.69
CA ARG A 92 -11.32 4.82 11.34
C ARG A 92 -10.08 4.64 10.48
N ASP A 93 -9.85 5.58 9.57
CA ASP A 93 -8.84 5.45 8.53
C ASP A 93 -7.89 6.64 8.52
N ILE A 94 -6.60 6.36 8.46
CA ILE A 94 -5.58 7.39 8.49
C ILE A 94 -4.53 7.16 7.41
N GLY A 95 -4.25 8.22 6.66
CA GLY A 95 -3.12 8.31 5.75
C GLY A 95 -2.04 9.25 6.27
N ILE A 96 -0.83 8.75 6.50
CA ILE A 96 0.33 9.64 6.65
C ILE A 96 0.75 10.09 5.25
N SER A 97 0.74 11.39 4.98
CA SER A 97 0.90 11.94 3.63
C SER A 97 1.71 13.24 3.65
N ASP A 98 1.52 14.10 2.65
CA ASP A 98 2.09 15.44 2.51
C ASP A 98 1.10 16.57 2.83
N ARG A 99 -0.14 16.24 3.21
CA ARG A 99 -1.21 17.24 3.39
C ARG A 99 -2.22 16.87 4.46
N PHE A 100 -2.91 17.88 4.97
CA PHE A 100 -4.10 17.71 5.79
C PHE A 100 -5.33 17.56 4.89
N MET A 101 -6.16 16.55 5.15
CA MET A 101 -7.42 16.37 4.41
C MET A 101 -8.40 15.54 5.23
N ARG A 102 -9.69 15.90 5.17
CA ARG A 102 -10.80 15.04 5.65
C ARG A 102 -11.53 14.48 4.44
N THR A 103 -11.75 13.17 4.43
CA THR A 103 -12.39 12.43 3.33
C THR A 103 -13.20 11.26 3.89
N GLY A 104 -13.76 10.42 3.01
CA GLY A 104 -14.45 9.19 3.41
C GLY A 104 -15.63 9.41 4.35
N GLY A 105 -16.36 10.53 4.19
CA GLY A 105 -17.47 10.84 5.08
C GLY A 105 -17.04 11.21 6.50
N PHE A 106 -15.87 11.85 6.63
CA PHE A 106 -15.29 12.36 7.89
C PHE A 106 -14.65 11.31 8.81
N HIS A 107 -14.71 10.02 8.47
CA HIS A 107 -14.03 8.95 9.22
C HIS A 107 -12.60 8.69 8.76
N SER A 108 -12.19 9.29 7.64
CA SER A 108 -10.87 9.12 7.05
C SER A 108 -10.14 10.46 6.99
N VAL A 109 -8.86 10.47 7.38
CA VAL A 109 -8.02 11.68 7.31
C VAL A 109 -6.67 11.42 6.68
N LEU A 110 -6.16 12.42 6.00
CA LEU A 110 -4.75 12.53 5.65
C LEU A 110 -4.09 13.54 6.58
N VAL A 111 -2.90 13.21 7.07
CA VAL A 111 -2.08 14.11 7.89
C VAL A 111 -0.65 14.17 7.34
N PRO A 112 -0.01 15.36 7.28
CA PRO A 112 1.37 15.47 6.82
C PRO A 112 2.32 14.77 7.78
N TRP A 113 3.31 14.05 7.26
CA TRP A 113 4.32 13.36 8.06
C TRP A 113 5.21 14.32 8.87
N ASP A 114 5.40 15.53 8.36
CA ASP A 114 6.23 16.61 8.90
C ASP A 114 5.44 17.65 9.70
N ALA A 115 4.13 17.45 9.87
CA ALA A 115 3.33 18.37 10.67
C ALA A 115 3.75 18.30 12.15
N SER A 116 3.92 19.47 12.76
CA SER A 116 4.09 19.56 14.22
C SER A 116 2.89 18.98 14.96
N LYS A 117 3.12 18.44 16.16
CA LYS A 117 2.07 17.95 17.06
C LYS A 117 0.92 18.94 17.22
N ASP A 118 1.19 20.21 17.47
CA ASP A 118 0.14 21.19 17.74
C ASP A 118 -0.73 21.49 16.50
N LYS A 119 -0.12 21.56 15.31
CA LYS A 119 -0.88 21.61 14.05
C LYS A 119 -1.75 20.38 13.84
N MET A 120 -1.24 19.17 14.15
CA MET A 120 -2.07 17.96 14.09
C MET A 120 -3.24 18.00 15.07
N VAL A 121 -3.01 18.44 16.31
CA VAL A 121 -4.06 18.62 17.32
C VAL A 121 -5.13 19.59 16.83
N GLN A 122 -4.72 20.76 16.34
CA GLN A 122 -5.62 21.78 15.80
C GLN A 122 -6.48 21.20 14.67
N PHE A 123 -5.87 20.52 13.70
CA PHE A 123 -6.59 19.89 12.60
C PHE A 123 -7.57 18.82 13.11
N LEU A 124 -7.15 17.95 14.03
CA LEU A 124 -7.96 16.86 14.58
C LEU A 124 -9.16 17.38 15.40
N GLN A 125 -9.00 18.51 16.09
CA GLN A 125 -10.05 19.19 16.86
C GLN A 125 -11.05 19.95 15.98
N GLN A 126 -10.62 20.46 14.82
CA GLN A 126 -11.48 21.09 13.83
C GLN A 126 -12.38 20.04 13.14
N GLN A 127 -13.34 19.52 13.88
CA GLN A 127 -14.38 18.62 13.39
C GLN A 127 -15.70 19.35 13.29
N MET A 128 -16.42 19.11 12.20
CA MET A 128 -17.82 19.49 12.08
C MET A 128 -18.64 18.81 13.19
N GLY A 129 -19.65 19.52 13.72
CA GLY A 129 -20.58 18.95 14.69
C GLY A 129 -21.38 17.79 14.10
N GLY A 130 -21.91 16.90 14.94
CA GLY A 130 -22.67 15.73 14.46
C GLY A 130 -23.88 16.09 13.58
N ALA A 131 -24.59 17.18 13.93
CA ALA A 131 -25.71 17.68 13.14
C ALA A 131 -25.27 18.21 11.75
N GLU A 132 -24.17 18.96 11.70
CA GLU A 132 -23.62 19.49 10.45
C GLU A 132 -23.09 18.37 9.56
N LYS A 133 -22.40 17.38 10.13
CA LYS A 133 -21.96 16.17 9.42
C LYS A 133 -23.16 15.45 8.78
N LYS A 134 -24.24 15.24 9.55
CA LYS A 134 -25.47 14.62 9.04
C LYS A 134 -26.07 15.42 7.89
N GLN A 135 -26.21 16.74 8.05
CA GLN A 135 -26.74 17.62 7.01
C GLN A 135 -25.89 17.58 5.74
N PHE A 136 -24.57 17.53 5.86
CA PHE A 136 -23.67 17.39 4.72
C PHE A 136 -23.88 16.06 3.98
N LEU A 137 -23.96 14.95 4.72
CA LEU A 137 -24.20 13.62 4.13
C LEU A 137 -25.59 13.54 3.46
N ASP A 138 -26.61 14.17 4.03
CA ASP A 138 -27.94 14.24 3.42
C ASP A 138 -27.92 14.99 2.08
N LYS A 139 -27.11 16.06 1.95
CA LYS A 139 -26.90 16.75 0.66
C LYS A 139 -26.23 15.84 -0.37
N ILE A 140 -25.23 15.06 0.04
CA ILE A 140 -24.57 14.08 -0.84
C ILE A 140 -25.58 13.01 -1.30
N HIS A 141 -26.38 12.46 -0.40
CA HIS A 141 -27.42 11.48 -0.74
C HIS A 141 -28.47 12.04 -1.70
N ALA A 142 -28.89 13.30 -1.53
CA ALA A 142 -29.79 13.97 -2.44
C ALA A 142 -29.19 14.08 -3.86
N LEU A 143 -27.92 14.47 -3.97
CA LEU A 143 -27.21 14.55 -5.25
C LEU A 143 -27.08 13.17 -5.92
N LYS A 144 -26.68 12.14 -5.18
CA LYS A 144 -26.60 10.78 -5.71
C LYS A 144 -27.93 10.29 -6.27
N ARG A 145 -29.04 10.56 -5.57
CA ARG A 145 -30.40 10.25 -6.07
C ARG A 145 -30.76 11.04 -7.32
N ALA A 146 -30.36 12.30 -7.42
CA ALA A 146 -30.60 13.10 -8.63
C ALA A 146 -29.80 12.55 -9.84
N ILE A 147 -28.54 12.16 -9.62
CA ILE A 147 -27.68 11.57 -10.64
C ILE A 147 -28.24 10.21 -11.10
N ALA A 148 -28.63 9.34 -10.16
CA ALA A 148 -29.15 8.00 -10.48
C ALA A 148 -30.44 8.01 -11.33
N LYS A 149 -31.20 9.11 -11.33
CA LYS A 149 -32.36 9.28 -12.23
C LYS A 149 -31.96 9.50 -13.69
N LYS A 150 -30.74 9.96 -13.94
CA LYS A 150 -30.24 10.39 -15.27
C LYS A 150 -29.15 9.47 -15.81
N ILE A 151 -28.33 8.91 -14.94
CA ILE A 151 -27.16 8.10 -15.25
C ILE A 151 -27.29 6.76 -14.52
N ASN A 152 -27.32 5.66 -15.27
CA ASN A 152 -27.39 4.32 -14.73
C ASN A 152 -25.99 3.70 -14.67
N VAL A 153 -25.45 3.54 -13.47
CA VAL A 153 -24.17 2.87 -13.19
C VAL A 153 -24.32 2.02 -11.95
N ARG A 154 -23.52 0.95 -11.84
CA ARG A 154 -23.55 0.05 -10.69
C ARG A 154 -23.11 0.79 -9.42
N ASP A 155 -22.01 1.53 -9.53
CA ASP A 155 -21.41 2.23 -8.39
C ASP A 155 -21.05 3.68 -8.75
N LEU A 156 -21.39 4.58 -7.83
CA LEU A 156 -21.05 6.01 -7.87
C LEU A 156 -20.43 6.42 -6.54
N TYR A 157 -19.14 6.74 -6.54
CA TYR A 157 -18.38 7.04 -5.33
C TYR A 157 -17.38 8.18 -5.55
N CYS A 158 -16.82 8.66 -4.44
CA CYS A 158 -15.71 9.60 -4.45
C CYS A 158 -14.46 8.87 -4.02
N ASN A 159 -13.36 9.12 -4.73
CA ASN A 159 -12.06 8.59 -4.37
C ASN A 159 -11.58 9.24 -3.06
N LEU A 160 -10.87 8.49 -2.22
CA LEU A 160 -10.30 9.00 -0.97
C LEU A 160 -9.16 10.02 -1.18
N ARG A 161 -8.76 10.28 -2.43
CA ARG A 161 -7.81 11.34 -2.83
C ARG A 161 -8.34 12.75 -2.73
N ILE A 162 -9.66 12.94 -2.61
CA ILE A 162 -10.26 14.28 -2.58
C ILE A 162 -10.95 14.54 -1.26
N SER A 163 -11.12 15.81 -0.90
CA SER A 163 -11.84 16.19 0.31
C SER A 163 -13.33 15.93 0.18
N ASN A 164 -14.05 15.94 1.30
CA ASN A 164 -15.50 15.84 1.29
C ASN A 164 -16.14 16.97 0.46
N GLU A 165 -15.64 18.20 0.58
CA GLU A 165 -16.12 19.38 -0.16
C GLU A 165 -15.86 19.25 -1.66
N GLN A 166 -14.68 18.75 -2.05
CA GLN A 166 -14.37 18.45 -3.45
C GLN A 166 -15.31 17.37 -4.00
N CYS A 167 -15.53 16.30 -3.23
CA CYS A 167 -16.50 15.25 -3.58
C CYS A 167 -17.91 15.83 -3.80
N TYR A 168 -18.36 16.72 -2.92
CA TYR A 168 -19.62 17.43 -3.06
C TYR A 168 -19.69 18.25 -4.35
N ALA A 169 -18.66 19.05 -4.65
CA ALA A 169 -18.58 19.85 -5.86
C ALA A 169 -18.65 19.00 -7.13
N GLY A 170 -17.92 17.87 -7.18
CA GLY A 170 -17.97 16.96 -8.31
C GLY A 170 -19.36 16.34 -8.52
N TYR A 171 -20.05 15.95 -7.45
CA TYR A 171 -21.44 15.51 -7.55
C TYR A 171 -22.41 16.62 -7.97
N GLN A 172 -22.17 17.87 -7.57
CA GLN A 172 -22.98 18.99 -8.04
C GLN A 172 -22.83 19.19 -9.56
N SER A 173 -21.61 19.17 -10.08
CA SER A 173 -21.36 19.25 -11.53
C SER A 173 -22.02 18.09 -12.27
N LEU A 174 -21.86 16.86 -11.78
CA LEU A 174 -22.44 15.66 -12.40
C LEU A 174 -23.98 15.68 -12.38
N ALA A 175 -24.61 16.18 -11.32
CA ALA A 175 -26.06 16.26 -11.21
C ALA A 175 -26.71 17.27 -12.17
N LYS A 176 -25.95 18.29 -12.61
CA LYS A 176 -26.40 19.31 -13.58
C LYS A 176 -26.46 18.81 -15.02
N ILE A 177 -25.82 17.68 -15.32
CA ILE A 177 -25.80 17.14 -16.68
C ILE A 177 -27.23 16.79 -17.08
N GLU A 178 -27.62 17.25 -18.27
CA GLU A 178 -28.84 16.82 -18.94
C GLU A 178 -28.48 15.82 -20.04
N VAL A 179 -28.96 14.60 -19.89
CA VAL A 179 -28.66 13.50 -20.81
C VAL A 179 -29.79 13.42 -21.83
N ALA A 180 -29.52 13.86 -23.07
CA ALA A 180 -30.50 13.76 -24.14
C ALA A 180 -30.69 12.30 -24.59
N GLY A 181 -31.87 11.75 -24.34
CA GLY A 181 -32.58 10.70 -25.10
C GLY A 181 -31.94 9.31 -25.32
N PHE A 182 -30.61 9.15 -25.37
CA PHE A 182 -29.97 7.91 -25.78
C PHE A 182 -28.50 7.75 -25.36
N LEU A 183 -28.08 8.14 -24.14
CA LEU A 183 -26.92 7.47 -23.49
C LEU A 183 -27.30 6.05 -23.02
N LYS A 184 -28.12 5.35 -23.82
CA LYS A 184 -28.87 4.13 -23.51
C LYS A 184 -28.01 2.86 -23.49
N LYS A 185 -26.69 3.00 -23.63
CA LYS A 185 -25.69 1.92 -23.52
C LYS A 185 -24.38 2.45 -22.94
N MET A 186 -24.42 3.20 -21.84
CA MET A 186 -23.20 3.48 -21.09
C MET A 186 -22.55 2.14 -20.70
N LYS A 187 -21.30 1.92 -21.13
CA LYS A 187 -20.50 0.74 -20.78
C LYS A 187 -19.75 0.92 -19.46
N TRP A 188 -19.81 2.11 -18.88
CA TRP A 188 -19.21 2.40 -17.58
C TRP A 188 -19.96 1.63 -16.50
N GLN A 189 -19.28 0.72 -15.85
CA GLN A 189 -19.83 -0.01 -14.71
C GLN A 189 -19.83 0.87 -13.46
N GLU A 190 -18.79 1.69 -13.30
CA GLU A 190 -18.64 2.56 -12.14
C GLU A 190 -18.20 3.98 -12.56
N ILE A 191 -18.56 4.96 -11.75
CA ILE A 191 -18.08 6.34 -11.85
C ILE A 191 -17.45 6.75 -10.52
N ALA A 192 -16.21 7.22 -10.59
CA ALA A 192 -15.46 7.74 -9.45
C ALA A 192 -15.22 9.24 -9.62
N ILE A 193 -15.73 10.07 -8.70
CA ILE A 193 -15.32 11.47 -8.58
C ILE A 193 -13.95 11.52 -7.91
N SER A 194 -12.97 12.18 -8.52
CA SER A 194 -11.59 12.14 -8.08
C SER A 194 -10.76 13.36 -8.49
N ASP A 195 -9.46 13.33 -8.23
CA ASP A 195 -8.51 14.21 -8.91
C ASP A 195 -8.46 13.87 -10.43
N LYS A 196 -8.17 14.87 -11.27
CA LYS A 196 -8.08 14.75 -12.75
C LYS A 196 -7.02 13.75 -13.25
N HIS A 197 -6.34 13.04 -12.35
CA HIS A 197 -5.17 12.24 -12.64
C HIS A 197 -5.26 10.82 -12.10
N VAL A 198 -6.43 10.32 -11.70
CA VAL A 198 -6.52 8.94 -11.21
C VAL A 198 -6.33 7.94 -12.34
N GLN A 199 -5.38 7.04 -12.12
CA GLN A 199 -5.09 5.93 -13.00
C GLN A 199 -6.30 5.01 -13.08
N GLN A 200 -6.79 4.80 -14.29
CA GLN A 200 -7.87 3.88 -14.56
C GLN A 200 -7.30 2.47 -14.73
N LYS A 201 -7.30 1.66 -13.66
CA LYS A 201 -6.84 0.26 -13.72
C LYS A 201 -7.86 -0.65 -14.40
N ASP A 202 -9.14 -0.37 -14.21
CA ASP A 202 -10.25 -1.10 -14.82
C ASP A 202 -10.83 -0.32 -16.01
N PRO A 203 -10.89 -0.91 -17.22
CA PRO A 203 -11.46 -0.30 -18.41
C PRO A 203 -12.88 0.26 -18.25
N TYR A 204 -13.67 -0.26 -17.31
CA TYR A 204 -15.08 0.08 -17.12
C TYR A 204 -15.33 1.05 -15.95
N ILE A 205 -14.30 1.56 -15.29
CA ILE A 205 -14.42 2.59 -14.25
C ILE A 205 -14.10 3.97 -14.84
N LEU A 206 -15.07 4.88 -14.91
CA LEU A 206 -14.84 6.26 -15.35
C LEU A 206 -14.41 7.14 -14.16
N ALA A 207 -13.21 7.71 -14.25
CA ALA A 207 -12.77 8.75 -13.31
C ALA A 207 -13.17 10.14 -13.84
N LEU A 208 -13.91 10.90 -13.04
CA LEU A 208 -14.27 12.30 -13.31
C LEU A 208 -13.59 13.22 -12.30
N GLY A 209 -12.97 14.30 -12.78
CA GLY A 209 -12.38 15.33 -11.93
C GLY A 209 -13.45 16.07 -11.12
N PHE A 210 -13.21 16.28 -9.83
CA PHE A 210 -14.13 17.05 -8.98
C PHE A 210 -14.34 18.50 -9.45
N ASP A 211 -13.37 19.03 -10.21
CA ASP A 211 -13.31 20.36 -10.80
C ASP A 211 -13.60 20.35 -12.31
N ASN A 212 -14.14 19.24 -12.85
CA ASN A 212 -14.66 19.25 -14.21
C ASN A 212 -15.99 20.02 -14.29
N SER A 213 -16.19 20.71 -15.41
CA SER A 213 -17.48 21.31 -15.73
C SER A 213 -18.52 20.24 -16.09
N SER A 214 -19.81 20.59 -16.08
CA SER A 214 -20.88 19.70 -16.53
C SER A 214 -20.69 19.25 -17.98
N GLU A 215 -20.17 20.13 -18.83
CA GLU A 215 -19.92 19.89 -20.25
C GLU A 215 -18.73 18.94 -20.45
N GLU A 216 -17.64 19.15 -19.69
CA GLU A 216 -16.48 18.24 -19.71
C GLU A 216 -16.86 16.84 -19.22
N MET A 217 -17.62 16.75 -18.13
CA MET A 217 -18.12 15.46 -17.63
C MET A 217 -19.04 14.77 -18.63
N LEU A 218 -19.91 15.52 -19.33
CA LEU A 218 -20.78 14.97 -20.37
C LEU A 218 -19.96 14.42 -21.55
N GLN A 219 -18.90 15.12 -21.95
CA GLN A 219 -17.99 14.66 -23.00
C GLN A 219 -17.29 13.35 -22.60
N LEU A 220 -16.79 13.26 -21.36
CA LEU A 220 -16.13 12.06 -20.83
C LEU A 220 -17.09 10.88 -20.74
N LEU A 221 -18.33 11.11 -20.28
CA LEU A 221 -19.39 10.09 -20.23
C LEU A 221 -19.74 9.53 -21.62
N GLY A 222 -19.63 10.36 -22.67
CA GLY A 222 -19.89 9.97 -24.05
C GLY A 222 -18.78 9.17 -24.73
N GLN A 223 -17.62 8.95 -24.08
CA GLN A 223 -16.53 8.19 -24.69
C GLN A 223 -16.84 6.69 -24.83
N ASP A 224 -16.46 6.08 -25.96
CA ASP A 224 -16.55 4.63 -26.15
C ASP A 224 -15.29 3.93 -25.63
N VAL A 225 -15.46 3.29 -24.48
CA VAL A 225 -14.44 2.47 -23.80
C VAL A 225 -13.80 1.47 -24.77
N GLU A 226 -14.59 0.74 -25.54
CA GLU A 226 -14.08 -0.29 -26.46
C GLU A 226 -13.15 0.30 -27.51
N LYS A 227 -13.47 1.50 -28.01
CA LYS A 227 -12.63 2.18 -29.01
C LYS A 227 -11.31 2.63 -28.41
N ILE A 228 -11.31 3.12 -27.16
CA ILE A 228 -10.10 3.50 -26.43
C ILE A 228 -9.20 2.27 -26.23
N TRP A 229 -9.78 1.14 -25.80
CA TRP A 229 -9.02 -0.09 -25.55
C TRP A 229 -8.57 -0.79 -26.83
N ALA A 230 -9.38 -0.80 -27.89
CA ALA A 230 -8.99 -1.35 -29.19
C ALA A 230 -7.77 -0.61 -29.78
N SER A 231 -7.73 0.73 -29.69
CA SER A 231 -6.57 1.50 -30.15
C SER A 231 -5.30 1.18 -29.36
N ARG A 232 -5.43 0.89 -28.06
CA ARG A 232 -4.30 0.50 -27.21
C ARG A 232 -3.80 -0.89 -27.57
N LYS A 233 -4.70 -1.84 -27.80
CA LYS A 233 -4.38 -3.21 -28.22
C LYS A 233 -3.50 -3.21 -29.48
N ASN A 234 -3.91 -2.49 -30.53
CA ASN A 234 -3.14 -2.37 -31.76
C ASN A 234 -1.74 -1.77 -31.53
N GLY A 235 -1.62 -0.83 -30.58
CA GLY A 235 -0.35 -0.27 -30.17
C GLY A 235 0.58 -1.28 -29.49
N TYR A 236 0.04 -2.10 -28.59
CA TYR A 236 0.77 -3.19 -27.93
C TYR A 236 1.22 -4.26 -28.92
N GLU A 237 0.37 -4.65 -29.86
CA GLU A 237 0.73 -5.61 -30.91
C GLU A 237 1.92 -5.11 -31.76
N LYS A 238 1.98 -3.80 -32.07
CA LYS A 238 3.13 -3.21 -32.76
C LYS A 238 4.42 -3.25 -31.93
N ILE A 239 4.33 -2.94 -30.63
CA ILE A 239 5.49 -3.01 -29.72
C ILE A 239 5.98 -4.46 -29.64
N GLN A 240 5.07 -5.42 -29.50
CA GLN A 240 5.39 -6.83 -29.44
C GLN A 240 6.05 -7.32 -30.75
N ALA A 241 5.52 -6.91 -31.90
CA ALA A 241 6.10 -7.25 -33.20
C ALA A 241 7.51 -6.67 -33.38
N GLN A 242 7.77 -5.47 -32.86
CA GLN A 242 9.04 -4.77 -33.04
C GLN A 242 10.13 -5.22 -32.07
N TYR A 243 9.79 -5.45 -30.80
CA TYR A 243 10.77 -5.68 -29.73
C TYR A 243 10.62 -7.03 -29.00
N GLY A 244 9.47 -7.69 -29.14
CA GLY A 244 9.12 -8.87 -28.34
C GLY A 244 10.11 -10.03 -28.48
N GLN A 245 10.58 -10.31 -29.69
CA GLN A 245 11.57 -11.36 -29.92
C GLN A 245 12.89 -11.05 -29.22
N ALA A 246 13.38 -9.81 -29.32
CA ALA A 246 14.61 -9.40 -28.67
C ALA A 246 14.50 -9.44 -27.13
N TYR A 247 13.35 -9.09 -26.56
CA TYR A 247 13.15 -9.25 -25.11
C TYR A 247 13.19 -10.71 -24.68
N LYS A 248 12.58 -11.60 -25.46
CA LYS A 248 12.58 -13.04 -25.17
C LYS A 248 13.97 -13.64 -25.30
N GLU A 249 14.74 -13.26 -26.31
CA GLU A 249 16.09 -13.80 -26.54
C GLU A 249 17.12 -13.22 -25.57
N ARG A 250 17.10 -11.90 -25.36
CA ARG A 250 18.14 -11.20 -24.58
C ARG A 250 17.84 -11.22 -23.08
N LEU A 251 16.62 -10.90 -22.67
CA LEU A 251 16.24 -10.79 -21.26
C LEU A 251 15.49 -12.01 -20.74
N GLN A 252 14.98 -12.86 -21.64
CA GLN A 252 14.03 -13.94 -21.30
C GLN A 252 12.82 -13.39 -20.54
N LEU A 253 12.37 -12.20 -20.94
CA LEU A 253 11.26 -11.49 -20.33
C LEU A 253 9.96 -12.30 -20.52
N GLU A 254 9.26 -12.59 -19.43
CA GLU A 254 7.98 -13.32 -19.50
C GLU A 254 6.89 -12.43 -20.07
N ASN A 255 6.76 -11.21 -19.54
CA ASN A 255 5.71 -10.29 -19.92
C ASN A 255 6.19 -8.83 -19.95
N PHE A 256 5.71 -8.08 -20.94
CA PHE A 256 5.89 -6.64 -21.05
C PHE A 256 4.53 -5.95 -21.07
N PHE A 257 4.31 -5.01 -20.16
CA PHE A 257 3.09 -4.22 -20.09
C PHE A 257 3.40 -2.72 -20.07
N CYS A 258 2.43 -1.90 -20.48
CA CYS A 258 2.44 -0.48 -20.17
C CYS A 258 1.23 -0.14 -19.30
N ALA A 259 1.44 0.81 -18.40
CA ALA A 259 0.39 1.35 -17.57
C ALA A 259 -0.66 2.04 -18.43
N SER A 260 -1.93 1.89 -18.02
CA SER A 260 -3.09 2.42 -18.73
C SER A 260 -3.15 3.95 -18.79
N ASP A 261 -2.36 4.66 -18.00
CA ASP A 261 -2.27 6.12 -18.02
C ASP A 261 -1.18 6.64 -18.96
N LEU A 262 -0.43 5.76 -19.64
CA LEU A 262 0.52 6.17 -20.67
C LEU A 262 -0.17 6.35 -22.03
N SER A 263 0.27 7.36 -22.76
CA SER A 263 0.01 7.45 -24.19
C SER A 263 0.80 6.37 -24.95
N LEU A 264 0.37 6.05 -26.17
CA LEU A 264 1.08 5.08 -27.00
C LEU A 264 2.53 5.51 -27.26
N LYS A 265 2.77 6.81 -27.46
CA LYS A 265 4.12 7.36 -27.65
C LYS A 265 5.01 7.14 -26.44
N GLU A 266 4.47 7.35 -25.24
CA GLU A 266 5.21 7.12 -23.99
C GLU A 266 5.52 5.64 -23.80
N CYS A 267 4.55 4.76 -24.02
CA CYS A 267 4.76 3.31 -23.96
C CYS A 267 5.81 2.83 -24.97
N GLN A 268 5.77 3.32 -26.22
CA GLN A 268 6.78 3.04 -27.25
C GLN A 268 8.18 3.53 -26.85
N GLN A 269 8.28 4.71 -26.24
CA GLN A 269 9.56 5.23 -25.75
C GLN A 269 10.13 4.32 -24.64
N GLY A 270 9.31 3.88 -23.69
CA GLY A 270 9.73 2.95 -22.65
C GLY A 270 10.18 1.60 -23.20
N ALA A 271 9.45 1.08 -24.19
CA ALA A 271 9.86 -0.13 -24.91
C ALA A 271 11.21 0.05 -25.61
N LEU A 272 11.38 1.11 -26.39
CA LEU A 272 12.65 1.42 -27.07
C LEU A 272 13.81 1.53 -26.07
N ASN A 273 13.62 2.22 -24.95
CA ASN A 273 14.65 2.39 -23.93
C ASN A 273 15.04 1.04 -23.29
N LEU A 274 14.07 0.17 -22.99
CA LEU A 274 14.34 -1.17 -22.48
C LEU A 274 15.04 -2.03 -23.54
N PHE A 275 14.66 -1.91 -24.81
CA PHE A 275 15.27 -2.64 -25.92
C PHE A 275 16.75 -2.26 -26.06
N GLN A 276 17.09 -0.98 -26.01
CA GLN A 276 18.47 -0.51 -26.01
C GLN A 276 19.24 -1.01 -24.78
N ALA A 277 18.62 -1.00 -23.60
CA ALA A 277 19.24 -1.52 -22.38
C ALA A 277 19.50 -3.03 -22.45
N SER A 278 18.65 -3.79 -23.17
CA SER A 278 18.76 -5.25 -23.30
C SER A 278 20.02 -5.73 -24.02
N GLU A 279 20.74 -4.84 -24.71
CA GLU A 279 22.02 -5.16 -25.35
C GLU A 279 23.16 -5.34 -24.33
N ASN A 280 22.97 -4.89 -23.08
CA ASN A 280 23.96 -5.06 -22.03
C ASN A 280 23.97 -6.50 -21.50
N GLU A 281 25.09 -7.20 -21.66
CA GLU A 281 25.29 -8.59 -21.18
C GLU A 281 24.95 -8.75 -19.70
N GLY A 282 25.35 -7.80 -18.86
CA GLY A 282 25.07 -7.83 -17.43
C GLY A 282 23.58 -7.76 -17.07
N LEU A 283 22.72 -7.24 -17.95
CA LEU A 283 21.26 -7.32 -17.79
C LEU A 283 20.68 -8.64 -18.33
N GLN A 284 21.30 -9.24 -19.33
CA GLN A 284 20.87 -10.53 -19.92
C GLN A 284 21.00 -11.69 -18.93
N GLU A 285 21.96 -11.58 -18.01
CA GLU A 285 22.17 -12.55 -16.92
C GLU A 285 21.18 -12.41 -15.75
N LYS A 286 20.47 -11.28 -15.67
CA LYS A 286 19.52 -11.02 -14.58
C LYS A 286 18.24 -11.82 -14.76
N PHE A 287 17.55 -12.06 -13.66
CA PHE A 287 16.23 -12.67 -13.74
C PHE A 287 15.17 -11.62 -14.05
N TRP A 288 14.34 -11.89 -15.07
CA TRP A 288 13.24 -11.05 -15.50
C TRP A 288 11.95 -11.86 -15.57
N GLY A 289 10.91 -11.38 -14.91
CA GLY A 289 9.54 -11.87 -15.05
C GLY A 289 8.71 -10.86 -15.82
N GLN A 290 7.86 -10.13 -15.11
CA GLN A 290 7.07 -9.04 -15.67
C GLN A 290 7.80 -7.69 -15.60
N VAL A 291 7.82 -6.96 -16.72
CA VAL A 291 8.20 -5.53 -16.73
C VAL A 291 6.99 -4.68 -17.09
N THR A 292 6.67 -3.70 -16.23
CA THR A 292 5.60 -2.73 -16.50
C THR A 292 6.18 -1.33 -16.69
N VAL A 293 5.95 -0.72 -17.85
CA VAL A 293 6.33 0.67 -18.11
C VAL A 293 5.28 1.61 -17.49
N VAL A 294 5.73 2.57 -16.70
CA VAL A 294 4.90 3.54 -15.98
C VAL A 294 5.41 4.97 -16.16
N ARG A 295 4.61 5.93 -15.72
CA ARG A 295 4.93 7.36 -15.85
C ARG A 295 6.04 7.85 -14.93
N PHE A 296 6.13 7.33 -13.70
CA PHE A 296 6.90 8.00 -12.64
C PHE A 296 8.03 7.20 -12.00
N ASN A 297 7.92 5.87 -11.93
CA ASN A 297 8.74 5.08 -11.02
C ASN A 297 9.58 4.05 -11.77
N THR A 298 10.76 3.74 -11.24
CA THR A 298 11.62 2.63 -11.68
C THR A 298 11.95 1.78 -10.47
N LEU A 299 11.28 0.64 -10.33
CA LEU A 299 11.28 -0.16 -9.10
C LEU A 299 11.67 -1.60 -9.41
N ILE A 300 12.53 -2.17 -8.56
CA ILE A 300 12.70 -3.61 -8.41
C ILE A 300 11.64 -4.05 -7.41
N GLN A 301 10.65 -4.81 -7.87
CA GLN A 301 9.53 -5.25 -7.02
C GLN A 301 9.93 -6.50 -6.26
N ASP A 302 10.52 -7.45 -6.97
CA ASP A 302 11.07 -8.69 -6.44
C ASP A 302 12.21 -9.17 -7.37
N ASP A 303 12.62 -10.43 -7.23
CA ASP A 303 13.71 -10.99 -8.03
C ASP A 303 13.40 -11.01 -9.52
N PHE A 304 12.12 -11.04 -9.91
CA PHE A 304 11.65 -11.26 -11.27
C PHE A 304 11.06 -9.97 -11.84
N ASN A 305 10.11 -9.37 -11.11
CA ASN A 305 9.25 -8.31 -11.58
C ASN A 305 9.86 -6.93 -11.37
N ALA A 306 9.56 -6.04 -12.30
CA ALA A 306 10.06 -4.68 -12.28
C ALA A 306 9.06 -3.67 -12.88
N THR A 307 9.20 -2.44 -12.43
CA THR A 307 8.53 -1.28 -13.00
C THR A 307 9.57 -0.35 -13.62
N LEU A 308 9.30 0.20 -14.79
CA LEU A 308 10.22 1.05 -15.53
C LEU A 308 9.57 2.40 -15.87
N ARG A 309 10.25 3.51 -15.57
CA ARG A 309 9.78 4.83 -15.99
C ARG A 309 9.98 5.00 -17.50
N TYR A 310 8.94 5.38 -18.23
CA TYR A 310 8.93 5.36 -19.71
C TYR A 310 10.05 6.18 -20.36
N ASP A 311 10.40 7.33 -19.79
CA ASP A 311 11.41 8.24 -20.33
C ASP A 311 12.83 7.92 -19.83
N LEU A 312 13.02 6.84 -19.07
CA LEU A 312 14.30 6.56 -18.44
C LEU A 312 15.32 6.09 -19.50
N PRO A 313 16.47 6.78 -19.67
CA PRO A 313 17.46 6.37 -20.66
C PRO A 313 18.07 5.01 -20.36
N ALA A 314 18.44 4.26 -21.40
CA ALA A 314 19.02 2.92 -21.30
C ALA A 314 20.18 2.81 -20.29
N LYS A 315 21.10 3.78 -20.25
CA LYS A 315 22.21 3.80 -19.27
C LYS A 315 21.73 3.80 -17.81
N LYS A 316 20.63 4.49 -17.51
CA LYS A 316 20.05 4.51 -16.17
C LYS A 316 19.27 3.23 -15.86
N ILE A 317 18.62 2.63 -16.86
CA ILE A 317 17.99 1.31 -16.76
C ILE A 317 19.04 0.27 -16.36
N ILE A 318 20.16 0.21 -17.10
CA ILE A 318 21.29 -0.68 -16.82
C ILE A 318 21.76 -0.49 -15.39
N ARG A 319 22.16 0.74 -15.02
CA ARG A 319 22.68 1.02 -13.67
C ARG A 319 21.74 0.60 -12.55
N HIS A 320 20.43 0.81 -12.70
CA HIS A 320 19.46 0.46 -11.67
C HIS A 320 19.25 -1.05 -11.57
N PHE A 321 18.98 -1.71 -12.69
CA PHE A 321 18.64 -3.12 -12.71
C PHE A 321 19.85 -4.08 -12.65
N SER A 322 21.09 -3.58 -12.79
CA SER A 322 22.28 -4.37 -12.45
C SER A 322 22.27 -4.89 -11.00
N LYS A 323 21.50 -4.26 -10.11
CA LYS A 323 21.31 -4.69 -8.71
C LYS A 323 20.40 -5.91 -8.55
N LYS A 324 19.63 -6.29 -9.57
CA LYS A 324 18.83 -7.52 -9.54
C LYS A 324 19.76 -8.74 -9.41
N PRO A 325 19.29 -9.83 -8.77
CA PRO A 325 20.04 -11.07 -8.76
C PRO A 325 20.16 -11.65 -10.17
N SER A 326 21.22 -12.42 -10.40
CA SER A 326 21.27 -13.31 -11.56
C SER A 326 20.20 -14.40 -11.46
N ARG A 327 19.84 -15.03 -12.59
CA ARG A 327 18.89 -16.16 -12.59
C ARG A 327 19.36 -17.32 -11.71
N GLN A 328 20.67 -17.60 -11.71
CA GLN A 328 21.24 -18.66 -10.90
C GLN A 328 21.10 -18.35 -9.40
N GLU A 329 21.47 -17.14 -8.99
CA GLU A 329 21.34 -16.70 -7.59
C GLU A 329 19.88 -16.73 -7.13
N ALA A 330 18.96 -16.19 -7.93
CA ALA A 330 17.54 -16.17 -7.58
C ALA A 330 16.95 -17.59 -7.47
N THR A 331 17.30 -18.50 -8.39
CA THR A 331 16.88 -19.91 -8.34
C THR A 331 17.41 -20.60 -7.07
N GLN A 332 18.70 -20.44 -6.77
CA GLN A 332 19.32 -21.04 -5.57
C GLN A 332 18.69 -20.51 -4.28
N ASN A 333 18.46 -19.21 -4.20
CA ASN A 333 17.85 -18.57 -3.04
C ASN A 333 16.39 -18.98 -2.87
N THR A 334 15.64 -19.14 -3.97
CA THR A 334 14.24 -19.64 -3.92
C THR A 334 14.19 -21.06 -3.37
N ILE A 335 15.01 -21.97 -3.91
CA ILE A 335 15.11 -23.35 -3.41
C ILE A 335 15.50 -23.37 -1.92
N MET A 336 16.42 -22.50 -1.51
CA MET A 336 16.83 -22.38 -0.10
C MET A 336 15.66 -21.91 0.77
N ALA A 337 14.95 -20.87 0.36
CA ALA A 337 13.81 -20.32 1.08
C ALA A 337 12.69 -21.36 1.25
N GLU A 338 12.32 -22.09 0.20
CA GLU A 338 11.31 -23.16 0.27
C GLU A 338 11.73 -24.29 1.23
N LYS A 339 13.00 -24.71 1.14
CA LYS A 339 13.57 -25.73 2.03
C LYS A 339 13.55 -25.28 3.48
N GLN A 340 13.87 -24.01 3.75
CA GLN A 340 13.87 -23.47 5.10
C GLN A 340 12.45 -23.22 5.63
N GLU A 341 11.49 -22.80 4.77
CA GLU A 341 10.08 -22.76 5.14
C GLU A 341 9.65 -24.15 5.62
N GLY A 342 9.93 -25.20 4.84
CA GLY A 342 9.65 -26.58 5.19
C GLY A 342 10.23 -27.00 6.54
N ARG A 343 11.48 -26.61 6.83
CA ARG A 343 12.15 -26.87 8.13
C ARG A 343 11.58 -26.09 9.30
N SER A 344 10.96 -24.94 9.04
CA SER A 344 10.33 -24.12 10.07
C SER A 344 8.91 -24.59 10.42
N LYS A 345 8.32 -25.52 9.66
CA LYS A 345 6.97 -26.05 9.93
C LYS A 345 6.96 -26.88 11.23
N ASN A 346 5.79 -26.92 11.89
CA ASN A 346 5.52 -27.77 13.05
C ASN A 346 6.57 -27.65 14.18
N ASN A 347 6.91 -26.42 14.57
CA ASN A 347 7.84 -26.15 15.67
C ASN A 347 7.11 -25.93 17.00
N HIS A 348 7.88 -25.94 18.10
CA HIS A 348 7.38 -25.77 19.48
C HIS A 348 6.84 -24.36 19.77
N ALA A 349 7.22 -23.34 18.99
CA ALA A 349 6.78 -21.97 19.20
C ALA A 349 5.32 -21.73 18.83
N GLY A 350 4.69 -22.64 18.08
CA GLY A 350 3.33 -22.48 17.58
C GLY A 350 3.22 -21.45 16.44
N LEU A 351 4.34 -21.09 15.81
CA LEU A 351 4.41 -20.12 14.71
C LEU A 351 4.81 -20.80 13.42
N ARG A 352 3.96 -20.76 12.39
CA ARG A 352 4.37 -21.10 11.03
C ARG A 352 5.08 -19.90 10.39
N GLY A 353 6.35 -20.07 10.02
CA GLY A 353 7.04 -19.09 9.19
C GLY A 353 6.45 -19.07 7.78
N VAL A 354 6.18 -17.88 7.25
CA VAL A 354 5.64 -17.66 5.91
C VAL A 354 6.42 -16.52 5.27
N CYS A 355 6.70 -16.68 3.99
CA CYS A 355 7.36 -15.67 3.20
C CYS A 355 6.61 -15.57 1.87
N ASP A 356 6.05 -14.40 1.59
CA ASP A 356 5.42 -14.13 0.31
C ASP A 356 6.47 -13.59 -0.64
N LEU A 357 6.86 -14.39 -1.64
CA LEU A 357 7.82 -13.99 -2.65
C LEU A 357 7.27 -12.88 -3.56
N ASP A 358 5.96 -12.61 -3.54
CA ASP A 358 5.40 -11.46 -4.24
C ASP A 358 5.86 -10.17 -3.57
N GLY A 359 6.73 -9.44 -4.26
CA GLY A 359 7.31 -8.20 -3.74
C GLY A 359 8.37 -8.41 -2.65
N LEU A 360 8.97 -9.61 -2.55
CA LEU A 360 10.09 -9.90 -1.65
C LEU A 360 11.14 -10.75 -2.36
N GLY A 361 12.38 -10.29 -2.37
CA GLY A 361 13.48 -11.06 -2.96
C GLY A 361 13.78 -12.35 -2.19
N SER A 362 14.01 -13.44 -2.92
CA SER A 362 14.26 -14.78 -2.36
C SER A 362 15.48 -14.83 -1.45
N ALA A 363 16.52 -14.02 -1.72
CA ALA A 363 17.69 -13.93 -0.85
C ALA A 363 17.35 -13.40 0.55
N LEU A 364 16.46 -12.41 0.60
CA LEU A 364 16.00 -11.82 1.85
C LEU A 364 15.08 -12.80 2.59
N CYS A 365 14.22 -13.50 1.85
CA CYS A 365 13.37 -14.57 2.35
C CYS A 365 14.17 -15.71 3.00
N ALA A 366 15.19 -16.24 2.32
CA ALA A 366 16.03 -17.31 2.83
C ALA A 366 16.77 -16.90 4.12
N ARG A 367 17.33 -15.69 4.15
CA ARG A 367 17.97 -15.14 5.35
C ARG A 367 16.98 -15.02 6.52
N ALA A 368 15.76 -14.55 6.25
CA ALA A 368 14.74 -14.38 7.26
C ALA A 368 14.33 -15.73 7.88
N PHE A 369 14.16 -16.78 7.07
CA PHE A 369 13.91 -18.13 7.58
C PHE A 369 15.09 -18.69 8.37
N GLU A 370 16.33 -18.46 7.92
CA GLU A 370 17.51 -18.88 8.66
C GLU A 370 17.53 -18.25 10.06
N ASN A 371 17.30 -16.94 10.15
CA ASN A 371 17.20 -16.23 11.42
C ASN A 371 16.10 -16.81 12.31
N PHE A 372 14.93 -17.11 11.74
CA PHE A 372 13.83 -17.70 12.51
C PHE A 372 14.11 -19.13 12.98
N ILE A 373 14.72 -19.99 12.15
CA ILE A 373 15.14 -21.33 12.56
C ILE A 373 16.16 -21.26 13.68
N ASN A 374 17.12 -20.34 13.59
CA ASN A 374 18.11 -20.12 14.66
C ASN A 374 17.43 -19.62 15.94
N PHE A 375 16.41 -18.75 15.81
CA PHE A 375 15.63 -18.26 16.95
C PHE A 375 14.95 -19.42 17.67
N LEU A 376 14.29 -20.31 16.93
CA LEU A 376 13.64 -21.50 17.45
C LEU A 376 14.62 -22.43 18.19
N LYS A 377 15.81 -22.65 17.62
CA LYS A 377 16.84 -23.51 18.25
C LYS A 377 17.34 -22.95 19.58
N LYS A 378 17.54 -21.63 19.66
CA LYS A 378 18.05 -20.94 20.85
C LYS A 378 16.98 -20.79 21.93
N ASN A 379 15.73 -20.52 21.53
CA ASN A 379 14.62 -20.22 22.45
C ASN A 379 13.61 -21.39 22.49
N ARG A 380 14.03 -22.52 23.09
CA ARG A 380 13.23 -23.77 23.14
C ARG A 380 11.97 -23.65 24.01
N ASP A 381 11.94 -22.69 24.92
CA ASP A 381 10.82 -22.39 25.81
C ASP A 381 9.87 -21.34 25.23
N TYR A 382 10.20 -20.74 24.09
CA TYR A 382 9.33 -19.75 23.47
C TYR A 382 8.05 -20.42 22.96
N GLN A 383 6.91 -19.85 23.34
CA GLN A 383 5.61 -20.11 22.75
C GLN A 383 4.95 -18.78 22.45
N VAL A 384 4.31 -18.66 21.29
CA VAL A 384 3.58 -17.45 20.95
C VAL A 384 2.25 -17.38 21.72
N ALA A 385 1.86 -16.16 22.09
CA ALA A 385 0.54 -15.89 22.66
C ALA A 385 -0.56 -16.10 21.62
N GLN A 386 -1.72 -16.62 22.06
CA GLN A 386 -2.92 -16.64 21.23
C GLN A 386 -3.36 -15.21 20.89
N PRO A 387 -3.96 -14.96 19.72
CA PRO A 387 -4.34 -15.91 18.66
C PRO A 387 -3.29 -16.07 17.53
N PHE A 388 -2.04 -15.63 17.77
CA PHE A 388 -1.02 -15.64 16.71
C PHE A 388 -0.62 -17.07 16.34
N SER A 389 -0.49 -17.33 15.05
CA SER A 389 -0.16 -18.66 14.50
C SER A 389 0.82 -18.62 13.33
N ASN A 390 1.05 -17.45 12.74
CA ASN A 390 1.91 -17.27 11.59
C ASN A 390 2.88 -16.11 11.81
N LEU A 391 4.11 -16.26 11.31
CA LEU A 391 5.11 -15.21 11.23
C LEU A 391 5.39 -14.92 9.74
N MET A 392 4.97 -13.76 9.27
CA MET A 392 5.05 -13.34 7.87
C MET A 392 6.21 -12.38 7.64
N PHE A 393 7.16 -12.79 6.82
CA PHE A 393 8.27 -11.96 6.38
C PHE A 393 7.85 -11.03 5.23
N VAL A 394 8.23 -9.76 5.33
CA VAL A 394 7.85 -8.70 4.38
C VAL A 394 9.05 -7.79 4.12
N ASP A 395 9.25 -7.31 2.89
CA ASP A 395 10.27 -6.29 2.61
C ASP A 395 9.82 -4.93 3.18
N GLY A 396 10.38 -4.55 4.34
CA GLY A 396 10.05 -3.29 5.01
C GLY A 396 10.63 -2.05 4.32
N ARG A 397 11.27 -2.19 3.15
CA ARG A 397 11.80 -1.09 2.34
C ARG A 397 10.90 -0.73 1.16
N GLN A 398 9.85 -1.52 0.91
CA GLN A 398 8.91 -1.29 -0.18
C GLN A 398 7.56 -0.80 0.37
N LEU A 399 7.12 0.37 -0.10
CA LEU A 399 5.94 1.05 0.44
C LEU A 399 4.66 0.21 0.29
N ALA A 400 4.50 -0.45 -0.86
CA ALA A 400 3.35 -1.32 -1.11
C ALA A 400 3.29 -2.49 -0.12
N ARG A 401 4.45 -3.07 0.22
CA ARG A 401 4.57 -4.19 1.15
C ARG A 401 4.39 -3.76 2.60
N VAL A 402 4.89 -2.58 2.98
CA VAL A 402 4.61 -1.95 4.27
C VAL A 402 3.10 -1.70 4.44
N ASN A 403 2.44 -1.11 3.45
CA ASN A 403 1.00 -0.85 3.50
C ASN A 403 0.17 -2.13 3.56
N PHE A 404 0.57 -3.17 2.83
CA PHE A 404 -0.01 -4.52 2.94
C PHE A 404 0.11 -5.04 4.38
N ALA A 405 1.30 -5.03 4.96
CA ALA A 405 1.53 -5.54 6.31
C ALA A 405 0.77 -4.74 7.38
N LEU A 406 0.60 -3.44 7.20
CA LEU A 406 -0.14 -2.56 8.14
C LEU A 406 -1.66 -2.77 8.08
N ASN A 407 -2.20 -3.11 6.91
CA ASN A 407 -3.65 -3.12 6.67
C ASN A 407 -4.21 -4.50 6.32
N SER A 408 -3.40 -5.56 6.42
CA SER A 408 -3.87 -6.93 6.21
C SER A 408 -4.97 -7.31 7.21
N SER A 409 -6.02 -7.95 6.69
CA SER A 409 -7.11 -8.51 7.51
C SER A 409 -6.66 -9.68 8.39
N SER A 410 -5.50 -10.28 8.10
CA SER A 410 -4.95 -11.39 8.88
C SER A 410 -4.09 -10.93 10.06
N ARG A 411 -3.92 -9.62 10.30
CA ARG A 411 -3.08 -9.10 11.41
C ARG A 411 -3.53 -9.52 12.81
N ASP A 412 -4.78 -9.94 12.93
CA ASP A 412 -5.29 -10.47 14.19
C ASP A 412 -4.71 -11.85 14.49
N THR A 413 -4.20 -12.60 13.50
CA THR A 413 -3.64 -13.95 13.66
C THR A 413 -2.20 -14.11 13.12
N TYR A 414 -1.70 -13.12 12.38
CA TYR A 414 -0.37 -13.08 11.78
C TYR A 414 0.50 -12.02 12.47
N ILE A 415 1.73 -12.40 12.79
CA ILE A 415 2.80 -11.48 13.16
C ILE A 415 3.53 -11.12 11.87
N TYR A 416 3.49 -9.85 11.48
CA TYR A 416 4.30 -9.34 10.37
C TYR A 416 5.65 -8.88 10.89
N VAL A 417 6.71 -9.17 10.14
CA VAL A 417 8.08 -8.76 10.48
C VAL A 417 8.85 -8.40 9.22
N ASP A 418 9.73 -7.40 9.34
CA ASP A 418 10.66 -7.07 8.28
C ASP A 418 11.63 -8.23 8.02
N ALA A 419 11.72 -8.66 6.78
CA ALA A 419 12.59 -9.76 6.36
C ALA A 419 14.08 -9.44 6.56
N ASP A 420 14.46 -8.15 6.61
CA ASP A 420 15.83 -7.71 6.91
C ASP A 420 16.10 -7.53 8.41
N THR A 421 15.24 -8.05 9.29
CA THR A 421 15.46 -8.00 10.75
C THR A 421 16.63 -8.90 11.13
N SER A 422 17.59 -8.35 11.89
CA SER A 422 18.72 -9.12 12.40
C SER A 422 18.25 -10.20 13.39
N PHE A 423 19.12 -11.14 13.72
CA PHE A 423 18.81 -12.17 14.70
C PHE A 423 18.42 -11.59 16.08
N SER A 424 19.20 -10.64 16.60
CA SER A 424 18.90 -9.97 17.88
C SER A 424 17.65 -9.11 17.80
N GLY A 425 17.44 -8.41 16.68
CA GLY A 425 16.22 -7.65 16.43
C GLY A 425 14.98 -8.56 16.42
N LEU A 426 15.08 -9.75 15.85
CA LEU A 426 14.01 -10.75 15.82
C LEU A 426 13.71 -11.28 17.22
N GLU A 427 14.75 -11.55 18.03
CA GLU A 427 14.58 -11.96 19.42
C GLU A 427 13.78 -10.93 20.23
N ILE A 428 14.16 -9.65 20.12
CA ILE A 428 13.49 -8.56 20.82
C ILE A 428 12.03 -8.43 20.34
N TYR A 429 11.82 -8.45 19.02
CA TYR A 429 10.50 -8.26 18.44
C TYR A 429 9.53 -9.41 18.76
N LEU A 430 9.97 -10.66 18.62
CA LEU A 430 9.13 -11.83 18.95
C LEU A 430 8.88 -11.96 20.44
N GLY A 431 9.76 -11.46 21.30
CA GLY A 431 9.57 -11.40 22.75
C GLY A 431 8.27 -10.70 23.16
N ILE A 432 7.81 -9.71 22.38
CA ILE A 432 6.55 -8.97 22.58
C ILE A 432 5.33 -9.90 22.47
N PHE A 433 5.44 -10.93 21.64
CA PHE A 433 4.37 -11.87 21.34
C PHE A 433 4.51 -13.18 22.13
N LYS A 434 5.48 -13.29 23.05
CA LYS A 434 5.65 -14.47 23.89
C LYS A 434 4.41 -14.64 24.78
N LYS A 435 3.92 -15.87 24.90
CA LYS A 435 2.91 -16.24 25.87
C LYS A 435 3.46 -15.96 27.27
N ILE A 436 2.74 -15.16 28.04
CA ILE A 436 3.03 -14.96 29.45
C ILE A 436 2.35 -16.09 30.21
N ASP A 437 3.13 -16.96 30.84
CA ASP A 437 2.58 -17.93 31.77
C ASP A 437 2.06 -17.17 32.99
N GLU A 438 0.74 -17.11 33.16
CA GLU A 438 0.10 -16.71 34.42
C GLU A 438 0.36 -17.80 35.47
N LYS A 439 1.59 -17.86 35.97
CA LYS A 439 1.92 -18.52 37.23
C LYS A 439 2.20 -17.46 38.28
N GLN A 440 1.14 -17.02 38.95
CA GLN A 440 1.04 -16.98 40.43
C GLN A 440 -0.37 -16.60 40.89
#